data_AF-Q3BGC4-F1
#
_entry.id   AF-Q3BGC4-F1
#
_cell.length_a   1.000
_cell.length_b   1.000
_cell.length_c   1.000
_cell.angle_alpha   90.00
_cell.angle_beta   90.00
_cell.angle_gamma   90.00
#
_symmetry.space_group_name_H-M   'P 1'
#
loop_
_entity.id
_entity.type
_entity.pdbx_description
1 polymer ?
#
loop_
_entity_poly.entity_id
_entity_poly.type
_entity_poly.pdbx_seq_one_letter_code
_entity_poly.pdbx_strand_id
1 'polypeptide(L)'
;DIADIVRGKDLYLGDKKEKDRLQSTLKRIFQKIYDNLNDIKAKTYYNSDTPDFYKLREDWWELNRLDVWKAITCNAQGNTYFRGTCSNDTTSAKGHCQCIDGTVPTNFDYVPQYLR
;
A
#
# COMPACT_ATOMS: atom_id res chain seq x y z
N ASP A 1 0.58 7.55 -3.37
CA ASP A 1 -0.86 7.48 -3.76
C ASP A 1 -1.42 6.08 -3.93
N ILE A 2 -0.72 5.13 -4.60
CA ILE A 2 -1.21 3.75 -4.76
C ILE A 2 -1.67 3.13 -3.43
N ALA A 3 -0.90 3.33 -2.35
CA ALA A 3 -1.26 2.92 -1.00
C ALA A 3 -2.63 3.42 -0.54
N ASP A 4 -2.98 4.67 -0.82
CA ASP A 4 -4.25 5.26 -0.43
C ASP A 4 -5.40 4.78 -1.28
N ILE A 5 -5.17 4.56 -2.59
CA ILE A 5 -6.16 3.94 -3.46
C ILE A 5 -6.48 2.53 -2.96
N VAL A 6 -5.44 1.73 -2.67
CA VAL A 6 -5.56 0.35 -2.17
C VAL A 6 -6.20 0.31 -0.79
N ARG A 7 -5.95 1.29 0.10
CA ARG A 7 -6.55 1.36 1.45
C ARG A 7 -7.88 2.09 1.51
N GLY A 8 -8.32 2.72 0.41
CA GLY A 8 -9.57 3.49 0.36
C GLY A 8 -9.49 4.87 0.99
N LYS A 9 -8.28 5.42 1.15
CA LYS A 9 -8.00 6.75 1.73
C LYS A 9 -7.74 7.84 0.68
N ASP A 10 -7.82 7.49 -0.60
CA ASP A 10 -7.52 8.42 -1.69
C ASP A 10 -8.58 9.54 -1.83
N LEU A 11 -8.10 10.78 -1.80
CA LEU A 11 -8.88 12.02 -1.84
C LEU A 11 -9.08 12.57 -3.25
N TYR A 12 -8.58 11.91 -4.30
CA TYR A 12 -8.75 12.40 -5.67
C TYR A 12 -10.24 12.58 -6.01
N LEU A 13 -10.64 13.78 -6.47
CA LEU A 13 -12.04 14.15 -6.74
C LEU A 13 -12.38 14.27 -8.24
N GLY A 14 -11.46 13.88 -9.13
CA GLY A 14 -11.57 14.06 -10.58
C GLY A 14 -12.67 13.21 -11.23
N ASP A 15 -12.32 12.26 -12.11
CA ASP A 15 -13.33 11.40 -12.72
C ASP A 15 -13.99 10.49 -11.66
N LYS A 16 -15.16 10.94 -11.18
CA LYS A 16 -15.94 10.25 -10.15
C LYS A 16 -16.37 8.85 -10.63
N LYS A 17 -16.70 8.69 -11.92
CA LYS A 17 -17.16 7.40 -12.45
C LYS A 17 -16.02 6.39 -12.44
N GLU A 18 -14.83 6.80 -12.85
CA GLU A 18 -13.65 5.94 -12.82
C GLU A 18 -13.28 5.57 -11.37
N LYS A 19 -13.25 6.56 -10.48
CA LYS A 19 -12.97 6.33 -9.05
C LYS A 19 -13.95 5.36 -8.42
N ASP A 20 -15.24 5.54 -8.64
CA ASP A 20 -16.29 4.69 -8.09
C ASP A 20 -16.19 3.26 -8.63
N ARG A 21 -15.89 3.12 -9.94
CA ARG A 21 -15.65 1.81 -10.56
C ARG A 21 -14.42 1.10 -9.99
N LEU A 22 -13.33 1.84 -9.76
CA LEU A 22 -12.11 1.30 -9.16
C LEU A 22 -12.36 0.89 -7.71
N GLN A 23 -12.94 1.76 -6.88
CA GLN A 23 -13.20 1.47 -5.48
C GLN A 23 -14.22 0.33 -5.31
N SER A 24 -15.28 0.27 -6.12
CA SER A 24 -16.21 -0.87 -6.10
C SER A 24 -15.55 -2.19 -6.49
N THR A 25 -14.64 -2.16 -7.46
CA THR A 25 -13.84 -3.34 -7.84
C THR A 25 -12.94 -3.80 -6.70
N LEU A 26 -12.24 -2.88 -6.03
CA LEU A 26 -11.40 -3.18 -4.87
C LEU A 26 -12.24 -3.75 -3.72
N LYS A 27 -13.39 -3.15 -3.39
CA LYS A 27 -14.31 -3.69 -2.37
C LYS A 27 -14.70 -5.13 -2.67
N ARG A 28 -15.04 -5.44 -3.93
CA ARG A 28 -15.38 -6.81 -4.35
C ARG A 28 -14.21 -7.79 -4.22
N ILE A 29 -12.98 -7.35 -4.48
CA ILE A 29 -11.78 -8.16 -4.29
C ILE A 29 -11.58 -8.46 -2.80
N PHE A 30 -11.64 -7.43 -1.95
CA PHE A 30 -11.44 -7.59 -0.51
C PHE A 30 -12.57 -8.38 0.16
N GLN A 31 -13.81 -8.27 -0.31
CA GLN A 31 -14.91 -9.16 0.09
C GLN A 31 -14.53 -10.62 -0.17
N LYS A 32 -14.06 -10.94 -1.38
CA LYS A 32 -13.63 -12.32 -1.71
C LYS A 32 -12.46 -12.78 -0.83
N ILE A 33 -11.51 -11.91 -0.53
CA ILE A 33 -10.39 -12.24 0.38
C ILE A 33 -10.95 -12.56 1.77
N TYR A 34 -11.84 -11.71 2.29
CA TYR A 34 -12.50 -11.89 3.58
C TYR A 34 -13.29 -13.20 3.67
N ASP A 35 -14.10 -13.51 2.65
CA ASP A 35 -14.93 -14.71 2.59
C ASP A 35 -14.06 -16.00 2.62
N ASN A 36 -12.88 -15.94 2.00
CA ASN A 36 -11.90 -17.04 1.95
C ASN A 36 -11.01 -17.14 3.21
N LEU A 37 -11.18 -16.27 4.21
CA LEU A 37 -10.48 -16.43 5.49
C LEU A 37 -11.01 -17.69 6.20
N ASN A 38 -10.13 -18.66 6.44
CA ASN A 38 -10.49 -19.93 7.08
C ASN A 38 -10.52 -19.84 8.62
N ASP A 39 -9.81 -18.87 9.19
CA ASP A 39 -9.77 -18.66 10.64
C ASP A 39 -10.93 -17.76 11.10
N ILE A 40 -11.75 -18.28 12.01
CA ILE A 40 -12.87 -17.57 12.65
C ILE A 40 -12.37 -16.35 13.43
N LYS A 41 -11.19 -16.40 14.05
CA LYS A 41 -10.61 -15.26 14.77
C LYS A 41 -10.24 -14.15 13.80
N ALA A 42 -9.63 -14.49 12.66
CA ALA A 42 -9.34 -13.52 11.61
C ALA A 42 -10.62 -12.91 11.03
N LYS A 43 -11.62 -13.75 10.71
CA LYS A 43 -12.93 -13.27 10.25
C LYS A 43 -13.57 -12.31 11.24
N THR A 44 -13.53 -12.62 12.54
CA THR A 44 -14.05 -11.75 13.60
C THR A 44 -13.26 -10.45 13.72
N TYR A 45 -11.93 -10.50 13.64
CA TYR A 45 -11.06 -9.33 13.72
C TYR A 45 -11.29 -8.33 12.58
N TYR A 46 -11.43 -8.88 11.36
CA TYR A 46 -11.70 -8.11 10.14
C TYR A 46 -13.19 -7.87 9.88
N ASN A 47 -14.09 -8.41 10.71
CA ASN A 47 -15.51 -8.11 10.62
C ASN A 47 -15.72 -6.66 11.05
N SER A 48 -15.71 -5.74 10.07
CA SER A 48 -16.13 -4.37 10.29
C SER A 48 -17.62 -4.25 9.99
N ASP A 49 -18.33 -3.42 10.75
CA ASP A 49 -19.71 -3.02 10.46
C ASP A 49 -19.84 -2.29 9.10
N THR A 50 -18.71 -1.99 8.44
CA THR A 50 -18.65 -1.33 7.14
C THR A 50 -18.22 -2.30 6.02
N PRO A 51 -18.83 -2.22 4.83
CA PRO A 51 -18.53 -3.08 3.67
C PRO A 51 -17.21 -2.70 2.96
N ASP A 52 -16.37 -1.88 3.61
CA ASP A 52 -15.19 -1.28 3.02
C ASP A 52 -13.88 -1.97 3.42
N PHE A 53 -13.94 -2.87 4.41
CA PHE A 53 -12.81 -3.72 4.83
C PHE A 53 -11.54 -2.95 5.20
N TYR A 54 -11.66 -1.73 5.75
CA TYR A 54 -10.50 -0.84 5.95
C TYR A 54 -9.33 -1.49 6.70
N LYS A 55 -9.59 -2.21 7.79
CA LYS A 55 -8.55 -2.93 8.55
C LYS A 55 -7.83 -3.98 7.68
N LEU A 56 -8.60 -4.80 6.97
CA LEU A 56 -8.05 -5.82 6.07
C LEU A 56 -7.23 -5.19 4.93
N ARG A 57 -7.67 -4.05 4.40
CA ARG A 57 -6.95 -3.32 3.34
C ARG A 57 -5.64 -2.71 3.86
N GLU A 58 -5.62 -2.20 5.09
CA GLU A 58 -4.43 -1.68 5.75
C GLU A 58 -3.40 -2.79 6.01
N ASP A 59 -3.82 -3.90 6.62
CA ASP A 59 -2.93 -5.02 6.91
C ASP A 59 -2.42 -5.69 5.64
N TRP A 60 -3.26 -5.78 4.60
CA TRP A 60 -2.84 -6.25 3.28
C TRP A 60 -1.77 -5.33 2.68
N TRP A 61 -1.94 -4.01 2.79
CA TRP A 61 -0.92 -3.08 2.30
C TRP A 61 0.40 -3.25 3.04
N GLU A 62 0.38 -3.30 4.37
CA GLU A 62 1.60 -3.46 5.17
C GLU A 62 2.35 -4.76 4.83
N LEU A 63 1.62 -5.86 4.62
CA LEU A 63 2.22 -7.14 4.26
C LEU A 63 2.82 -7.14 2.84
N ASN A 64 2.23 -6.41 1.89
CA ASN A 64 2.59 -6.50 0.47
C ASN A 64 3.38 -5.28 -0.05
N ARG A 65 3.53 -4.20 0.73
CA ARG A 65 4.19 -2.96 0.28
C ARG A 65 5.61 -3.16 -0.23
N LEU A 66 6.34 -4.13 0.31
CA LEU A 66 7.69 -4.48 -0.14
C LEU A 66 7.71 -4.98 -1.58
N ASP A 67 6.80 -5.89 -1.91
CA ASP A 67 6.72 -6.46 -3.26
C ASP A 67 6.14 -5.47 -4.27
N VAL A 68 5.19 -4.63 -3.83
CA VAL A 68 4.72 -3.49 -4.62
C VAL A 68 5.86 -2.52 -4.91
N TRP A 69 6.71 -2.21 -3.93
CA TRP A 69 7.87 -1.33 -4.13
C TRP A 69 8.85 -1.91 -5.14
N LYS A 70 9.22 -3.19 -5.00
CA LYS A 70 10.09 -3.89 -5.98
C LYS A 70 9.53 -3.83 -7.40
N ALA A 71 8.22 -3.95 -7.56
CA ALA A 71 7.58 -3.83 -8.87
C ALA A 71 7.67 -2.40 -9.43
N ILE A 72 7.44 -1.39 -8.60
CA ILE A 72 7.54 0.04 -8.99
C ILE A 72 8.98 0.39 -9.39
N THR A 73 9.97 -0.14 -8.68
CA THR A 73 11.40 0.17 -8.91
C THR A 73 12.10 -0.78 -9.88
N CYS A 74 11.38 -1.71 -10.51
CA CYS A 74 11.92 -2.72 -11.41
C CYS A 74 12.82 -2.10 -12.52
N ASN A 75 12.43 -0.93 -13.04
CA ASN A 75 13.16 -0.21 -14.09
C ASN A 75 13.90 1.05 -13.56
N ALA A 76 14.09 1.18 -12.25
CA ALA A 76 14.74 2.34 -11.64
C ALA A 76 16.28 2.21 -11.59
N GLN A 77 16.88 1.43 -12.50
CA GLN A 77 18.33 1.18 -12.55
C GLN A 77 19.14 2.48 -12.56
N GLY A 78 20.19 2.54 -11.74
CA GLY A 78 21.06 3.71 -11.59
C GLY A 78 20.46 4.86 -10.75
N ASN A 79 19.18 4.79 -10.39
CA ASN A 79 18.53 5.84 -9.59
C ASN A 79 18.74 5.59 -8.09
N THR A 80 18.80 6.69 -7.35
CA THR A 80 19.01 6.68 -5.90
C THR A 80 17.88 7.43 -5.22
N TYR A 81 17.32 6.85 -4.16
CA TYR A 81 16.37 7.59 -3.33
C TYR A 81 17.10 8.70 -2.57
N PHE A 82 16.55 9.91 -2.62
CA PHE A 82 17.24 11.14 -2.21
C PHE A 82 17.47 11.25 -0.69
N ARG A 83 16.73 10.51 0.14
CA ARG A 83 16.96 10.47 1.60
C ARG A 83 17.87 9.29 1.96
N GLY A 84 18.79 9.53 2.89
CA GLY A 84 19.52 8.45 3.56
C GLY A 84 18.58 7.78 4.55
N THR A 85 17.91 6.70 4.13
CA THR A 85 16.92 5.97 4.95
C THR A 85 17.30 4.51 5.15
N CYS A 86 18.41 4.08 4.55
CA CYS A 86 18.93 2.72 4.69
C CYS A 86 19.98 2.68 5.80
N SER A 87 20.08 1.53 6.49
CA SER A 87 21.06 1.28 7.54
C SER A 87 21.05 2.38 8.63
N ASN A 88 19.92 2.54 9.33
CA ASN A 88 19.73 3.56 10.36
C ASN A 88 20.02 4.98 9.85
N ASP A 89 19.46 5.32 8.69
CA ASP A 89 19.59 6.63 8.03
C ASP A 89 21.02 7.03 7.63
N THR A 90 21.98 6.10 7.69
CA THR A 90 23.39 6.38 7.35
C THR A 90 23.70 6.22 5.87
N THR A 91 22.83 5.54 5.11
CA THR A 91 23.07 5.22 3.71
C THR A 91 21.85 5.49 2.83
N SER A 92 22.11 5.83 1.56
CA SER A 92 21.07 6.02 0.55
C SER A 92 20.71 4.72 -0.15
N ALA A 93 19.47 4.63 -0.62
CA ALA A 93 18.98 3.51 -1.42
C ALA A 93 19.48 3.60 -2.87
N LYS A 94 20.72 3.17 -3.12
CA LYS A 94 21.43 3.34 -4.40
C LYS A 94 21.08 2.25 -5.43
N GLY A 95 21.12 2.61 -6.70
CA GLY A 95 21.08 1.69 -7.85
C GLY A 95 19.69 1.26 -8.30
N HIS A 96 18.71 1.16 -7.39
CA HIS A 96 17.33 0.75 -7.70
C HIS A 96 16.29 1.40 -6.79
N CYS A 97 16.61 2.56 -6.19
CA CYS A 97 15.74 3.20 -5.20
C CYS A 97 15.26 2.23 -4.08
N GLN A 98 16.07 1.25 -3.70
CA GLN A 98 15.79 0.28 -2.64
C GLN A 98 17.03 0.07 -1.77
N CYS A 99 16.84 -0.27 -0.50
CA CYS A 99 17.94 -0.66 0.37
C CYS A 99 18.50 -2.03 -0.03
N ILE A 100 19.72 -2.36 0.39
CA ILE A 100 20.40 -3.62 0.03
C ILE A 100 19.60 -4.85 0.50
N ASP A 101 18.93 -4.74 1.65
CA ASP A 101 18.05 -5.76 2.21
C ASP A 101 16.67 -5.84 1.53
N GLY A 102 16.44 -5.02 0.50
CA GLY A 102 15.17 -4.96 -0.23
C GLY A 102 14.06 -4.21 0.50
N THR A 103 14.37 -3.48 1.58
CA THR A 103 13.39 -2.66 2.30
C THR A 103 12.99 -1.41 1.52
N VAL A 104 11.75 -0.95 1.76
CA VAL A 104 11.23 0.30 1.18
C VAL A 104 11.91 1.49 1.88
N PRO A 105 12.64 2.35 1.17
CA PRO A 105 13.36 3.47 1.77
C PRO A 105 12.46 4.67 2.11
N THR A 106 11.13 4.53 2.06
CA THR A 106 10.18 5.62 2.28
C THR A 106 8.99 5.18 3.14
N ASN A 107 8.45 6.15 3.86
CA ASN A 107 7.22 6.03 4.65
C ASN A 107 6.13 7.00 4.15
N PHE A 108 6.24 7.50 2.92
CA PHE A 108 5.21 8.40 2.37
C PHE A 108 3.84 7.72 2.28
N ASP A 109 3.78 6.40 2.18
CA ASP A 109 2.53 5.64 2.31
C ASP A 109 1.94 5.69 3.72
N TYR A 110 2.64 6.21 4.73
CA TYR A 110 2.10 6.44 6.09
C TYR A 110 1.88 7.93 6.41
N VAL A 111 2.15 8.82 5.46
CA VAL A 111 1.86 10.26 5.59
C VAL A 111 0.47 10.57 5.02
N PRO A 112 -0.40 11.31 5.73
CA PRO A 112 -1.70 11.74 5.20
C PRO A 112 -1.57 12.41 3.83
N GLN A 113 -2.42 12.03 2.86
CA GLN A 113 -2.28 12.48 1.46
C GLN A 113 -2.17 13.99 1.29
N TYR A 114 -2.92 14.74 2.09
CA TYR A 114 -2.90 16.20 2.05
C TYR A 114 -1.53 16.82 2.38
N LEU A 115 -0.70 16.12 3.15
CA LEU A 115 0.62 16.59 3.61
C LEU A 115 1.79 16.05 2.77
N ARG A 116 1.51 15.21 1.75
CA ARG A 116 2.54 14.55 0.94
C ARG A 116 3.15 15.46 -0.11
#